data_AF-J4UZ03-F1
#
_entry.id   AF-J4UZ03-F1
#
_cell.length_a   1.000
_cell.length_b   1.000
_cell.length_c   1.000
_cell.angle_alpha   90.00
_cell.angle_beta   90.00
_cell.angle_gamma   90.00
#
_symmetry.space_group_name_H-M   'P 1'
#
loop_
_entity.id
_entity.type
_entity.pdbx_description
1 polymer ?
#
loop_
_entity_poly.entity_id
_entity_poly.type
_entity_poly.pdbx_seq_one_letter_code
_entity_poly.pdbx_strand_id
1 'polypeptide(L)'
;MTKYYLLIFYFFLLVSCVSSSNFTKSELNYNAKIKIFDETDIIKSNISVFQNRIIIQFYEYIVGNLAKIELYDDGNILIDGIDIKNIDFEVNNFSNKKYFQVLNSCLRKNTEEYSDEKLSINCNDHGDINFDINDLGQIKIKLVISKKLERKDKTPSAAK
;
A
#
# COMPACT_ATOMS: atom_id res chain seq x y z
N MET A 1 -7.11 9.70 56.59
CA MET A 1 -7.66 9.18 55.31
C MET A 1 -7.26 10.01 54.09
N THR A 2 -6.18 10.79 54.13
CA THR A 2 -5.80 11.72 53.03
C THR A 2 -4.58 11.25 52.24
N LYS A 3 -3.87 10.20 52.69
CA LYS A 3 -2.62 9.72 52.06
C LYS A 3 -2.83 8.75 50.88
N TYR A 4 -4.00 8.13 50.74
CA TYR A 4 -4.27 7.16 49.68
C TYR A 4 -4.79 7.80 48.37
N TYR A 5 -5.40 8.98 48.43
CA TYR A 5 -5.91 9.67 47.25
C TYR A 5 -4.79 10.20 46.32
N LEU A 6 -3.66 10.63 46.90
CA LEU A 6 -2.48 11.06 46.14
C LEU A 6 -1.84 9.90 45.36
N LEU A 7 -1.90 8.69 45.90
CA LEU A 7 -1.34 7.48 45.28
C LEU A 7 -2.19 6.99 44.09
N ILE A 8 -3.52 7.14 44.19
CA ILE A 8 -4.44 6.82 43.09
C ILE A 8 -4.31 7.85 41.94
N PHE A 9 -4.14 9.13 42.27
CA PHE A 9 -3.91 10.17 41.26
C PHE A 9 -2.57 10.01 40.51
N TYR A 10 -1.52 9.55 41.20
CA TYR A 10 -0.23 9.26 40.57
C TYR A 10 -0.29 8.03 39.65
N PHE A 11 -1.12 7.03 39.98
CA PHE A 11 -1.34 5.86 39.13
C PHE A 11 -2.03 6.24 37.81
N PHE A 12 -3.06 7.10 37.83
CA PHE A 12 -3.77 7.54 36.61
C PHE A 12 -2.91 8.40 35.67
N LEU A 13 -1.92 9.14 36.19
CA LEU A 13 -0.98 9.91 35.36
C LEU A 13 0.02 9.03 34.61
N LEU A 14 0.35 7.83 35.11
CA LEU A 14 1.27 6.91 34.47
C LEU A 14 0.61 6.01 33.40
N VAL A 15 -0.70 5.76 33.47
CA VAL A 15 -1.41 4.96 32.45
C VAL A 15 -1.82 5.80 31.23
N SER A 16 -1.79 7.13 31.32
CA SER A 16 -2.19 8.03 30.22
C SER A 16 -1.13 8.18 29.12
N CYS A 17 -0.03 7.42 29.17
CA CYS A 17 1.04 7.49 28.17
C CYS A 17 1.57 6.10 27.75
N VAL A 18 0.70 5.09 27.60
CA VAL A 18 1.06 3.87 26.87
C VAL A 18 -0.13 3.36 26.04
N SER A 19 -0.43 4.10 24.97
CA SER A 19 -0.87 3.45 23.73
C SER A 19 -0.37 4.26 22.54
N SER A 20 0.96 4.41 22.44
CA SER A 20 1.55 4.39 21.12
C SER A 20 1.29 2.99 20.56
N SER A 21 0.09 2.78 20.02
CA SER A 21 -0.07 1.79 18.96
C SER A 21 1.11 2.08 18.02
N ASN A 22 1.94 1.07 17.80
CA ASN A 22 3.01 1.16 16.81
C ASN A 22 2.33 1.29 15.45
N PHE A 23 1.81 2.49 15.16
CA PHE A 23 1.58 2.95 13.81
C PHE A 23 2.98 3.06 13.26
N THR A 24 3.48 1.93 12.74
CA THR A 24 4.62 1.94 11.84
C THR A 24 4.23 2.99 10.82
N LYS A 25 4.92 4.12 10.81
CA LYS A 25 4.61 5.18 9.85
C LYS A 25 4.99 4.61 8.49
N SER A 26 4.09 4.67 7.52
CA SER A 26 4.43 4.25 6.16
C SER A 26 5.59 5.09 5.67
N GLU A 27 6.59 4.42 5.10
CA GLU A 27 7.75 5.08 4.51
C GLU A 27 7.32 5.90 3.30
N LEU A 28 6.39 5.36 2.50
CA LEU A 28 5.85 5.98 1.31
C LEU A 28 4.34 5.88 1.30
N ASN A 29 3.68 6.94 0.81
CA ASN A 29 2.24 6.94 0.56
C ASN A 29 1.96 7.57 -0.81
N TYR A 30 1.17 6.87 -1.61
CA TYR A 30 0.77 7.32 -2.93
C TYR A 30 -0.76 7.34 -3.00
N ASN A 31 -1.31 8.35 -3.66
CA ASN A 31 -2.60 8.18 -4.31
C ASN A 31 -2.34 7.48 -5.64
N ALA A 32 -3.23 6.59 -6.06
CA ALA A 32 -3.08 5.85 -7.31
C ALA A 32 -4.42 5.74 -8.05
N LYS A 33 -4.30 5.48 -9.35
CA LYS A 33 -5.41 5.12 -10.24
C LYS A 33 -5.15 3.71 -10.74
N ILE A 34 -6.10 2.82 -10.52
CA ILE A 34 -6.00 1.40 -10.90
C ILE A 34 -7.04 1.12 -11.97
N LYS A 35 -6.60 0.54 -13.08
CA LYS A 35 -7.45 -0.01 -14.12
C LYS A 35 -7.29 -1.53 -14.09
N ILE A 36 -8.38 -2.27 -14.02
CA ILE A 36 -8.40 -3.73 -13.95
C ILE A 36 -8.94 -4.27 -15.27
N PHE A 37 -8.17 -5.16 -15.91
CA PHE A 37 -8.50 -5.77 -17.20
C PHE A 37 -8.92 -4.74 -18.28
N ASP A 38 -9.86 -5.14 -19.14
CA ASP A 38 -10.43 -4.30 -20.19
C ASP A 38 -11.58 -3.40 -19.71
N GLU A 39 -11.81 -3.30 -18.39
CA GLU A 39 -12.87 -2.46 -17.85
C GLU A 39 -12.62 -0.97 -18.15
N THR A 40 -13.69 -0.22 -18.40
CA THR A 40 -13.60 1.23 -18.62
C THR A 40 -13.32 2.01 -17.35
N ASP A 41 -13.65 1.42 -16.20
CA ASP A 41 -13.66 2.11 -14.94
C ASP A 41 -12.26 2.23 -14.33
N ILE A 42 -11.98 3.41 -13.78
CA ILE A 42 -10.72 3.70 -13.12
C ILE A 42 -10.99 3.85 -11.64
N ILE A 43 -10.47 2.91 -10.85
CA ILE A 43 -10.66 2.88 -9.41
C ILE A 43 -9.57 3.72 -8.76
N LYS A 44 -9.97 4.61 -7.84
CA LYS A 44 -9.02 5.40 -7.05
C LYS A 44 -8.58 4.60 -5.83
N SER A 45 -7.29 4.66 -5.53
CA SER A 45 -6.72 3.98 -4.37
C SER A 45 -5.66 4.83 -3.66
N ASN A 46 -5.33 4.41 -2.45
CA ASN A 46 -4.17 4.87 -1.70
C ASN A 46 -3.27 3.65 -1.48
N ILE A 47 -1.98 3.83 -1.71
CA ILE A 47 -0.96 2.80 -1.53
C ILE A 47 0.00 3.26 -0.43
N SER A 48 0.03 2.52 0.67
CA SER A 48 0.97 2.73 1.77
C SER A 48 2.04 1.65 1.78
N VAL A 49 3.30 2.05 1.76
CA VAL A 49 4.46 1.14 1.74
C VAL A 49 5.18 1.20 3.06
N PHE A 50 5.41 0.03 3.64
CA PHE A 50 6.20 -0.21 4.84
C PHE A 50 7.35 -1.16 4.47
N GLN A 51 8.32 -1.31 5.37
CA GLN A 51 9.45 -2.21 5.15
C GLN A 51 9.04 -3.66 4.82
N ASN A 52 8.02 -4.17 5.51
CA ASN A 52 7.58 -5.56 5.45
C ASN A 52 6.15 -5.73 4.90
N ARG A 53 5.52 -4.65 4.44
CA ARG A 53 4.11 -4.67 4.05
C ARG A 53 3.77 -3.58 3.03
N ILE A 54 2.87 -3.89 2.11
CA ILE A 54 2.23 -2.93 1.20
C ILE A 54 0.73 -3.00 1.46
N ILE A 55 0.07 -1.85 1.59
CA ILE A 55 -1.38 -1.76 1.73
C ILE A 55 -1.93 -0.98 0.53
N ILE A 56 -2.90 -1.55 -0.18
CA ILE A 56 -3.66 -0.90 -1.25
C ILE A 56 -5.11 -0.77 -0.78
N GLN A 57 -5.54 0.45 -0.52
CA GLN A 57 -6.91 0.78 -0.10
C GLN A 57 -7.67 1.40 -1.28
N PHE A 58 -8.78 0.80 -1.68
CA PHE A 58 -9.65 1.29 -2.75
C PHE A 58 -10.81 2.11 -2.18
N TYR A 59 -11.19 3.17 -2.89
CA TYR A 59 -12.24 4.11 -2.46
C TYR A 59 -13.28 4.37 -3.55
N GLU A 60 -14.54 4.50 -3.12
CA GLU A 60 -15.60 5.11 -3.91
C GLU A 60 -16.10 6.41 -3.27
N TYR A 61 -16.54 7.35 -4.11
CA TYR A 61 -16.94 8.70 -3.69
C TYR A 61 -18.11 8.70 -2.69
N ILE A 62 -19.00 7.70 -2.76
CA ILE A 62 -20.23 7.64 -1.96
C ILE A 62 -20.08 6.66 -0.79
N VAL A 63 -19.39 5.54 -0.98
CA VAL A 63 -19.36 4.41 -0.03
C VAL A 63 -18.16 4.46 0.91
N GLY A 64 -17.11 5.23 0.60
CA GLY A 64 -15.87 5.25 1.38
C GLY A 64 -14.94 4.11 1.01
N ASN A 65 -14.37 3.42 2.02
CA ASN A 65 -13.46 2.29 1.81
C ASN A 65 -14.21 1.09 1.21
N LEU A 66 -13.89 0.72 -0.03
CA LEU A 66 -14.50 -0.44 -0.71
C LEU A 66 -13.81 -1.76 -0.35
N ALA A 67 -12.50 -1.74 -0.53
CA ALA A 67 -11.64 -2.91 -0.50
C ALA A 67 -10.25 -2.51 -0.01
N LYS A 68 -9.57 -3.44 0.64
CA LYS A 68 -8.20 -3.30 1.14
C LYS A 68 -7.45 -4.58 0.82
N ILE A 69 -6.28 -4.44 0.20
CA ILE A 69 -5.34 -5.54 -0.03
C ILE A 69 -4.08 -5.24 0.79
N GLU A 70 -3.63 -6.21 1.57
CA GLU A 70 -2.35 -6.17 2.28
C GLU A 70 -1.43 -7.25 1.70
N LEU A 71 -0.25 -6.87 1.23
CA LEU A 71 0.80 -7.80 0.81
C LEU A 71 1.95 -7.75 1.82
N TYR A 72 2.41 -8.90 2.27
CA TYR A 72 3.49 -9.03 3.23
C TYR A 72 4.78 -9.52 2.56
N ASP A 73 5.92 -9.27 3.20
CA ASP A 73 7.26 -9.60 2.69
C ASP A 73 7.60 -11.08 2.65
N ASP A 74 6.80 -11.91 3.32
CA ASP A 74 6.78 -13.36 3.19
C ASP A 74 5.97 -13.85 1.97
N GLY A 75 5.27 -12.96 1.29
CA GLY A 75 4.40 -13.24 0.14
C GLY A 75 2.93 -13.46 0.49
N ASN A 76 2.55 -13.39 1.77
CA ASN A 76 1.15 -13.52 2.17
C ASN A 76 0.33 -12.32 1.67
N ILE A 77 -0.92 -12.59 1.30
CA ILE A 77 -1.86 -11.58 0.82
C ILE A 77 -3.14 -11.68 1.65
N LEU A 78 -3.58 -10.57 2.23
CA LEU A 78 -4.86 -10.44 2.92
C LEU A 78 -5.75 -9.49 2.15
N ILE A 79 -7.04 -9.83 2.02
CA ILE A 79 -8.01 -9.01 1.34
C ILE A 79 -9.24 -8.84 2.22
N ASP A 80 -9.60 -7.58 2.48
CA ASP A 80 -10.79 -7.18 3.24
C ASP A 80 -11.68 -6.28 2.37
N GLY A 81 -13.00 -6.48 2.34
CA GLY A 81 -13.91 -5.61 1.60
C GLY A 81 -15.36 -6.07 1.58
N ILE A 82 -16.27 -5.15 1.22
CA ILE A 82 -17.73 -5.35 1.34
C ILE A 82 -18.28 -6.36 0.32
N ASP A 83 -17.64 -6.52 -0.85
CA ASP A 83 -18.13 -7.39 -1.96
C ASP A 83 -17.14 -8.49 -2.41
N ILE A 84 -16.02 -8.66 -1.71
CA ILE A 84 -14.94 -9.58 -2.15
C ILE A 84 -15.20 -11.03 -1.71
N LYS A 85 -16.23 -11.27 -0.89
CA LYS A 85 -16.55 -12.63 -0.38
C LYS A 85 -16.89 -13.64 -1.48
N ASN A 86 -17.21 -13.19 -2.70
CA ASN A 86 -17.42 -14.03 -3.88
C ASN A 86 -16.25 -14.02 -4.87
N ILE A 87 -15.21 -13.22 -4.61
CA ILE A 87 -13.93 -13.30 -5.31
C ILE A 87 -13.13 -14.38 -4.59
N ASP A 88 -13.56 -15.63 -4.76
CA ASP A 88 -12.81 -16.85 -4.41
C ASP A 88 -11.64 -17.04 -5.42
N PHE A 89 -11.08 -15.93 -5.87
CA PHE A 89 -10.11 -15.87 -6.96
C PHE A 89 -8.74 -16.13 -6.38
N GLU A 90 -8.46 -17.38 -6.04
CA GLU A 90 -7.11 -17.97 -6.00
C GLU A 90 -5.99 -17.02 -5.54
N VAL A 91 -6.21 -16.19 -4.52
CA VAL A 91 -5.24 -15.16 -4.11
C VAL A 91 -3.97 -15.84 -3.63
N ASN A 92 -4.15 -17.02 -3.03
CA ASN A 92 -3.09 -17.94 -2.64
C ASN A 92 -2.20 -18.38 -3.82
N ASN A 93 -2.72 -18.44 -5.05
CA ASN A 93 -1.92 -18.76 -6.24
C ASN A 93 -0.94 -17.65 -6.59
N PHE A 94 -1.17 -16.44 -6.08
CA PHE A 94 -0.30 -15.28 -6.21
C PHE A 94 0.50 -14.97 -4.93
N SER A 95 0.40 -15.80 -3.89
CA SER A 95 1.23 -15.66 -2.69
C SER A 95 2.67 -16.06 -2.98
N ASN A 96 3.48 -15.08 -3.36
CA ASN A 96 4.88 -15.27 -3.71
C ASN A 96 5.71 -14.08 -3.21
N LYS A 97 6.72 -14.37 -2.39
CA LYS A 97 7.67 -13.37 -1.87
C LYS A 97 8.34 -12.57 -2.99
N LYS A 98 8.58 -13.17 -4.16
CA LYS A 98 9.19 -12.47 -5.29
C LYS A 98 8.27 -11.36 -5.82
N TYR A 99 6.96 -11.56 -5.83
CA TYR A 99 6.01 -10.53 -6.27
C TYR A 99 6.02 -9.34 -5.31
N PHE A 100 6.06 -9.60 -4.00
CA PHE A 100 6.25 -8.53 -3.01
C PHE A 100 7.53 -7.75 -3.27
N GLN A 101 8.66 -8.44 -3.48
CA GLN A 101 9.95 -7.78 -3.71
C GLN A 101 9.92 -6.88 -4.96
N VAL A 102 9.41 -7.39 -6.07
CA VAL A 102 9.30 -6.63 -7.32
C VAL A 102 8.36 -5.45 -7.15
N LEU A 103 7.17 -5.65 -6.59
CA LEU A 103 6.21 -4.57 -6.36
C LEU A 103 6.75 -3.50 -5.40
N ASN A 104 7.42 -3.89 -4.33
CA ASN A 104 8.06 -2.95 -3.40
C ASN A 104 9.16 -2.14 -4.10
N SER A 105 9.93 -2.75 -4.99
CA SER A 105 10.94 -2.06 -5.80
C SER A 105 10.28 -1.06 -6.78
N CYS A 106 9.22 -1.47 -7.47
CA CYS A 106 8.42 -0.61 -8.34
C CYS A 106 7.83 0.60 -7.60
N LEU A 107 7.27 0.39 -6.40
CA LEU A 107 6.72 1.47 -5.58
C LEU A 107 7.79 2.43 -5.06
N ARG A 108 9.06 2.00 -5.02
CA ARG A 108 10.22 2.85 -4.76
C ARG A 108 10.77 3.53 -6.02
N LYS A 109 10.05 3.43 -7.15
CA LYS A 109 10.36 4.02 -8.46
C LYS A 109 11.62 3.45 -9.12
N ASN A 110 11.99 2.21 -8.80
CA ASN A 110 12.97 1.48 -9.60
C ASN A 110 12.29 0.93 -10.86
N THR A 111 13.00 0.94 -11.97
CA THR A 111 12.56 0.24 -13.18
C THR A 111 12.81 -1.24 -12.99
N GLU A 112 11.74 -2.04 -13.09
CA GLU A 112 11.80 -3.49 -12.92
C GLU A 112 11.02 -4.18 -14.04
N GLU A 113 11.50 -5.36 -14.40
CA GLU A 113 10.82 -6.28 -15.30
C GLU A 113 10.95 -7.69 -14.73
N TYR A 114 9.80 -8.33 -14.52
CA TYR A 114 9.70 -9.68 -13.99
C TYR A 114 8.62 -10.44 -14.76
N SER A 115 8.85 -11.72 -15.02
CA SER A 115 7.85 -12.58 -15.66
C SER A 115 8.06 -14.03 -15.23
N ASP A 116 6.96 -14.72 -14.99
CA ASP A 116 6.89 -16.16 -14.84
C ASP A 116 5.64 -16.74 -15.54
N GLU A 117 5.36 -18.01 -15.27
CA GLU A 117 4.23 -18.75 -15.85
C GLU A 117 2.85 -18.21 -15.44
N LYS A 118 2.75 -17.41 -14.38
CA LYS A 118 1.48 -16.89 -13.86
C LYS A 118 1.26 -15.44 -14.23
N LEU A 119 2.29 -14.61 -14.09
CA LEU A 119 2.19 -13.18 -14.37
C LEU A 119 3.49 -12.56 -14.84
N SER A 120 3.36 -11.36 -15.41
CA SER A 120 4.47 -10.43 -15.60
C SER A 120 4.19 -9.12 -14.87
N ILE A 121 5.26 -8.50 -14.36
CA ILE A 121 5.24 -7.19 -13.72
C ILE A 121 6.29 -6.34 -14.42
N ASN A 122 5.88 -5.18 -14.92
CA ASN A 122 6.81 -4.16 -15.37
C ASN A 122 6.47 -2.82 -14.74
N CYS A 123 7.49 -2.00 -14.49
CA CYS A 123 7.29 -0.66 -13.99
C CYS A 123 8.41 0.29 -14.41
N ASN A 124 8.10 1.58 -14.43
CA ASN A 124 9.05 2.64 -14.75
C ASN A 124 9.31 3.56 -13.55
N ASP A 125 10.30 4.44 -13.70
CA ASP A 125 10.66 5.45 -12.70
C ASP A 125 9.60 6.58 -12.55
N HIS A 126 8.58 6.60 -13.40
CA HIS A 126 7.44 7.53 -13.35
C HIS A 126 6.26 7.00 -12.51
N GLY A 127 6.37 5.78 -11.98
CA GLY A 127 5.32 5.18 -11.15
C GLY A 127 4.14 4.64 -11.97
N ASP A 128 4.36 4.27 -13.23
CA ASP A 128 3.46 3.39 -13.96
C ASP A 128 3.90 1.94 -13.69
N ILE A 129 2.97 1.11 -13.22
CA ILE A 129 3.17 -0.31 -12.91
C ILE A 129 2.12 -1.10 -13.66
N ASN A 130 2.52 -2.09 -14.46
CA ASN A 130 1.61 -2.98 -15.16
C ASN A 130 1.83 -4.41 -14.69
N PHE A 131 0.73 -5.08 -14.39
CA PHE A 131 0.66 -6.52 -14.20
C PHE A 131 -0.04 -7.10 -15.42
N ASP A 132 0.57 -8.08 -16.06
CA ASP A 132 -0.11 -8.95 -17.02
C ASP A 132 -0.33 -10.29 -16.34
N ILE A 133 -1.58 -10.64 -16.10
CA ILE A 133 -1.94 -11.93 -15.50
C ILE A 133 -2.30 -12.85 -16.66
N ASN A 134 -1.48 -13.88 -16.87
CA ASN A 134 -1.63 -14.79 -18.00
C ASN A 134 -3.07 -15.32 -18.04
N ASP A 135 -3.65 -15.33 -19.24
CA ASP A 135 -5.01 -15.81 -19.54
C ASP A 135 -6.17 -15.01 -18.91
N LEU A 136 -5.90 -13.92 -18.16
CA LEU A 136 -6.92 -13.13 -17.45
C LEU A 136 -6.91 -11.65 -17.86
N GLY A 137 -5.73 -11.10 -18.15
CA GLY A 137 -5.56 -9.75 -18.68
C GLY A 137 -4.73 -8.84 -17.77
N GLN A 138 -4.82 -7.52 -18.02
CA GLN A 138 -3.86 -6.55 -17.46
C GLN A 138 -4.43 -5.70 -16.32
N ILE A 139 -3.66 -5.55 -15.24
CA ILE A 139 -3.92 -4.55 -14.20
C ILE A 139 -2.89 -3.43 -14.32
N LYS A 140 -3.35 -2.19 -14.46
CA LYS A 140 -2.50 -1.01 -14.60
C LYS A 140 -2.65 -0.10 -13.41
N ILE A 141 -1.55 0.17 -12.71
CA ILE A 141 -1.48 1.09 -11.57
C ILE A 141 -0.67 2.31 -12.00
N LYS A 142 -1.28 3.49 -11.89
CA LYS A 142 -0.61 4.77 -12.10
C LYS A 142 -0.55 5.54 -10.78
N LEU A 143 0.67 5.72 -10.26
CA LEU A 143 0.90 6.53 -9.07
C LEU A 143 0.65 8.01 -9.40
N VAL A 144 -0.17 8.67 -8.58
CA VAL A 144 -0.44 10.11 -8.66
C VAL A 144 0.64 10.83 -7.88
N ILE A 145 1.73 11.16 -8.57
CA ILE A 145 2.84 11.89 -7.99
C ILE A 145 2.49 13.39 -7.99
N SER A 146 2.50 14.01 -6.82
CA SER A 146 2.35 15.46 -6.73
C SER A 146 3.56 16.14 -7.37
N LYS A 147 3.35 17.02 -8.35
CA LYS A 147 4.39 17.88 -8.95
C LYS A 147 5.19 18.69 -7.91
N LYS A 148 4.62 18.90 -6.71
CA LYS A 148 5.30 19.58 -5.60
C LYS A 148 6.41 18.72 -4.98
N LEU A 149 6.25 17.39 -4.97
CA LEU A 149 7.27 16.45 -4.50
C LEU A 149 8.40 16.27 -5.53
N GLU A 150 8.06 16.17 -6.82
CA GLU A 150 9.08 16.09 -7.89
C GLU A 150 10.03 17.31 -7.91
N ARG A 151 9.51 18.51 -7.61
CA ARG A 151 10.35 19.72 -7.54
C ARG A 151 11.32 19.68 -6.37
N LYS A 152 10.93 19.08 -5.24
CA LYS A 152 11.80 18.95 -4.05
C LYS A 152 12.98 18.02 -4.34
N ASP A 153 12.75 16.93 -5.06
CA ASP A 153 13.80 15.97 -5.46
C ASP A 153 14.71 16.53 -6.57
N LYS A 154 14.18 17.45 -7.41
CA LYS A 154 14.94 18.13 -8.47
C LYS A 154 15.61 19.44 -8.05
N THR A 155 15.48 19.87 -6.79
CA THR A 155 16.16 21.10 -6.36
C THR A 155 17.64 20.77 -6.12
N PRO A 156 18.59 21.41 -6.82
CA PRO A 156 19.99 21.28 -6.46
C PRO A 156 20.16 21.77 -5.02
N SER A 157 20.86 21.00 -4.19
CA SER A 157 21.43 21.57 -2.97
C SER A 157 22.47 22.61 -3.40
N ALA A 158 22.05 23.86 -3.49
CA ALA A 158 22.90 25.04 -3.55
C ALA A 158 22.05 26.20 -2.98
N ALA A 159 22.52 26.97 -2.00
CA ALA A 159 23.89 27.41 -1.83
C ALA A 159 24.31 27.50 -0.35
N LYS A 160 25.64 27.53 -0.19
CA LYS A 160 26.41 28.01 0.96
C LYS A 160 25.91 29.34 1.50
#